data_AF-A0A9X8DRD4-F1
#
_entry.id   AF-A0A9X8DRD4-F1
#
_cell.length_a   1.000
_cell.length_b   1.000
_cell.length_c   1.000
_cell.angle_alpha   90.00
_cell.angle_beta   90.00
_cell.angle_gamma   90.00
#
_symmetry.space_group_name_H-M   'P 1'
#
loop_
_entity.id
_entity.type
_entity.pdbx_description
1 polymer ?
#
loop_
_entity_poly.entity_id
_entity_poly.type
_entity_poly.pdbx_seq_one_letter_code
_entity_poly.pdbx_strand_id
1 'polypeptide(L)'
;MGGQGTPWSDSGRRGMRQPSHYKAWNNAKRHDNVRGNHFNLVDARTWMRVHFWAARECGLHLHEAFWVWYVHFLGHFIAVYEQRAVPYANEDAKWSKLQTNIDAYIRNDHTMPDLLE
;
A
#
# COMPACT_ATOMS: atom_id res chain seq x y z
N MET A 1 8.71 -2.78 36.10
CA MET A 1 8.12 -1.56 36.69
C MET A 1 7.59 -0.67 35.57
N GLY A 2 6.37 -0.15 35.75
CA GLY A 2 5.67 0.76 34.84
C GLY A 2 4.50 0.06 34.15
N GLY A 3 3.23 0.30 34.47
CA GLY A 3 2.59 1.28 35.35
C GLY A 3 1.09 1.21 35.02
N GLN A 4 0.23 1.36 36.01
CA GLN A 4 -1.22 1.39 35.79
C GLN A 4 -1.56 2.48 34.76
N GLY A 5 -2.31 2.11 33.71
CA GLY A 5 -2.73 3.01 32.64
C GLY A 5 -3.13 2.25 31.37
N THR A 6 -4.07 2.82 30.63
CA THR A 6 -4.46 2.35 29.29
C THR A 6 -3.37 2.72 28.28
N PRO A 7 -2.70 1.74 27.62
CA PRO A 7 -1.48 1.96 26.82
C PRO A 7 -1.59 3.02 25.72
N TRP A 8 -2.79 3.26 25.22
CA TRP A 8 -3.08 4.18 24.11
C TRP A 8 -3.58 5.55 24.56
N SER A 9 -3.99 5.69 25.81
CA SER A 9 -4.50 6.94 26.39
C SER A 9 -3.43 7.64 27.22
N ASP A 10 -2.74 6.87 28.06
CA ASP A 10 -1.88 7.41 29.12
C ASP A 10 -0.40 7.51 28.70
N SER A 11 -0.09 7.06 27.48
CA SER A 11 1.27 7.13 26.91
C SER A 11 1.62 8.47 26.27
N GLY A 12 0.68 9.43 26.22
CA GLY A 12 0.84 10.69 25.47
C GLY A 12 0.91 10.52 23.95
N ARG A 13 0.63 9.30 23.43
CA ARG A 13 0.69 8.98 22.00
C ARG A 13 -0.61 9.22 21.25
N ARG A 14 -1.69 9.55 21.94
CA ARG A 14 -2.97 9.91 21.31
C ARG A 14 -2.75 11.11 20.37
N GLY A 15 -3.16 10.96 19.10
CA GLY A 15 -2.96 12.01 18.08
C GLY A 15 -1.55 12.07 17.48
N MET A 16 -0.59 11.25 17.92
CA MET A 16 0.80 11.32 17.45
C MET A 16 1.05 10.68 16.08
N ARG A 17 0.03 10.08 15.44
CA ARG A 17 0.16 9.47 14.10
C ARG A 17 0.70 10.48 13.08
N GLN A 18 -0.04 11.57 12.84
CA GLN A 18 0.34 12.55 11.81
C GLN A 18 1.67 13.26 12.10
N PRO A 19 1.94 13.76 13.33
CA PRO A 19 3.24 14.34 13.65
C PRO A 19 4.42 13.37 13.48
N SER A 20 4.22 12.08 13.80
CA SER A 20 5.27 11.06 13.63
C SER A 20 5.55 10.78 12.16
N HIS A 21 4.50 10.65 11.34
CA HIS A 21 4.65 10.51 9.88
C HIS A 21 5.33 11.72 9.25
N TYR A 22 4.89 12.94 9.58
CA TYR A 22 5.52 14.17 9.09
C TYR A 22 7.02 14.25 9.40
N LYS A 23 7.41 13.92 10.65
CA LYS A 23 8.82 13.86 11.06
C LYS A 23 9.60 12.79 10.28
N ALA A 24 8.98 11.65 9.99
CA ALA A 24 9.60 10.58 9.22
C ALA A 24 9.80 10.97 7.75
N TRP A 25 8.83 11.63 7.13
CA TRP A 25 8.92 12.11 5.74
C TRP A 25 10.00 13.18 5.58
N ASN A 26 10.11 14.10 6.54
CA ASN A 26 11.04 15.24 6.49
C ASN A 26 12.38 14.99 7.20
N ASN A 27 12.69 13.75 7.55
CA ASN A 27 13.91 13.44 8.29
C ASN A 27 15.17 13.83 7.50
N ALA A 28 16.07 14.59 8.12
CA ALA A 28 17.36 14.99 7.53
C ALA A 28 18.25 13.79 7.14
N LYS A 29 18.03 12.61 7.73
CA LYS A 29 18.73 11.36 7.37
C LYS A 29 18.26 10.75 6.05
N ARG A 30 17.10 11.18 5.50
CA ARG A 30 16.66 10.77 4.16
C ARG A 30 17.46 11.52 3.11
N HIS A 31 17.70 10.87 1.97
CA HIS A 31 18.32 11.50 0.81
C HIS A 31 17.48 12.70 0.34
N ASP A 32 18.14 13.77 -0.10
CA ASP A 32 17.48 15.06 -0.37
C ASP A 32 16.39 14.94 -1.44
N ASN A 33 16.59 14.09 -2.47
CA ASN A 33 15.62 13.88 -3.55
C ASN A 33 14.30 13.17 -3.15
N VAL A 34 14.22 12.59 -1.94
CA VAL A 34 13.03 11.86 -1.44
C VAL A 34 12.56 12.37 -0.08
N ARG A 35 13.15 13.46 0.42
CA ARG A 35 12.72 14.10 1.66
C ARG A 35 11.40 14.85 1.39
N GLY A 36 10.43 14.68 2.28
CA GLY A 36 9.07 15.20 2.11
C GLY A 36 8.14 14.22 1.39
N ASN A 37 8.68 13.31 0.56
CA ASN A 37 7.87 12.30 -0.12
C ASN A 37 7.22 11.34 0.89
N HIS A 38 5.95 11.09 0.68
CA HIS A 38 5.12 10.16 1.44
C HIS A 38 4.49 9.12 0.52
N PHE A 39 3.98 8.04 1.11
CA PHE A 39 3.24 7.01 0.40
C PHE A 39 2.00 7.64 -0.27
N ASN A 40 1.95 7.63 -1.60
CA ASN A 40 0.91 8.29 -2.38
C ASN A 40 0.01 7.29 -3.14
N LEU A 41 -0.83 7.82 -4.04
CA LEU A 41 -1.74 7.01 -4.83
C LEU A 41 -1.01 6.06 -5.79
N VAL A 42 0.06 6.51 -6.42
CA VAL A 42 0.89 5.68 -7.31
C VAL A 42 1.51 4.53 -6.52
N ASP A 43 2.07 4.81 -5.33
CA ASP A 43 2.64 3.79 -4.45
C ASP A 43 1.58 2.78 -4.02
N ALA A 44 0.39 3.27 -3.64
CA ALA A 44 -0.72 2.45 -3.19
C ALA A 44 -1.21 1.47 -4.26
N ARG A 45 -1.40 1.97 -5.48
CA ARG A 45 -1.83 1.16 -6.62
C ARG A 45 -0.74 0.18 -7.08
N THR A 46 0.52 0.62 -7.10
CA THR A 46 1.67 -0.26 -7.36
C THR A 46 1.70 -1.41 -6.36
N TRP A 47 1.55 -1.10 -5.07
CA TRP A 47 1.54 -2.09 -4.00
C TRP A 47 0.41 -3.13 -4.18
N MET A 48 -0.82 -2.68 -4.45
CA MET A 48 -1.95 -3.57 -4.70
C MET A 48 -1.72 -4.46 -5.93
N ARG A 49 -1.29 -3.90 -7.06
CA ARG A 49 -1.03 -4.68 -8.30
C ARG A 49 0.00 -5.78 -8.09
N VAL A 50 1.12 -5.46 -7.42
CA VAL A 50 2.18 -6.44 -7.12
C VAL A 50 1.71 -7.50 -6.13
N HIS A 51 0.91 -7.14 -5.12
CA HIS A 51 0.32 -8.11 -4.19
C HIS A 51 -0.66 -9.06 -4.88
N PHE A 52 -1.53 -8.54 -5.74
CA PHE A 52 -2.44 -9.38 -6.51
C PHE A 52 -1.68 -10.29 -7.48
N TRP A 53 -0.61 -9.80 -8.11
CA TRP A 53 0.25 -10.64 -8.94
C TRP A 53 0.91 -11.76 -8.12
N ALA A 54 1.53 -11.45 -6.97
CA ALA A 54 2.14 -12.46 -6.10
C ALA A 54 1.12 -13.52 -5.63
N ALA A 55 -0.09 -13.11 -5.28
CA ALA A 55 -1.16 -14.05 -4.93
C ALA A 55 -1.56 -14.95 -6.12
N ARG A 56 -1.41 -14.48 -7.36
CA ARG A 56 -1.61 -15.29 -8.57
C ARG A 56 -0.51 -16.30 -8.79
N GLU A 57 0.75 -15.92 -8.62
CA GLU A 57 1.91 -16.82 -8.69
C GLU A 57 1.77 -17.99 -7.70
N CYS A 58 1.18 -17.72 -6.52
CA CYS A 58 0.89 -18.75 -5.52
C CYS A 58 -0.38 -19.58 -5.80
N GLY A 59 -1.09 -19.34 -6.91
CA GLY A 59 -2.35 -20.01 -7.24
C GLY A 59 -3.54 -19.63 -6.35
N LEU A 60 -3.41 -18.67 -5.43
CA LEU A 60 -4.45 -18.33 -4.45
C LEU A 60 -5.72 -17.77 -5.10
N HIS A 61 -5.57 -17.13 -6.26
CA HIS A 61 -6.68 -16.62 -7.06
C HIS A 61 -7.63 -17.70 -7.60
N LEU A 62 -7.23 -18.97 -7.60
CA LEU A 62 -8.07 -20.10 -8.01
C LEU A 62 -9.13 -20.45 -6.96
N HIS A 63 -8.93 -20.03 -5.71
CA HIS A 63 -9.90 -20.18 -4.64
C HIS A 63 -10.84 -18.97 -4.60
N GLU A 64 -12.01 -19.08 -5.23
CA GLU A 64 -12.92 -17.94 -5.44
C GLU A 64 -13.26 -17.19 -4.14
N ALA A 65 -13.64 -17.90 -3.08
CA ALA A 65 -13.98 -17.29 -1.79
C ALA A 65 -12.80 -16.50 -1.19
N PHE A 66 -11.58 -17.04 -1.29
CA PHE A 66 -10.38 -16.34 -0.86
C PHE A 66 -10.11 -15.13 -1.73
N TRP A 67 -10.23 -15.24 -3.05
CA TRP A 67 -9.92 -14.14 -3.96
C TRP A 67 -10.86 -12.95 -3.75
N VAL A 68 -12.16 -13.19 -3.61
CA VAL A 68 -13.15 -12.15 -3.28
C VAL A 68 -12.81 -11.48 -1.96
N TRP A 69 -12.52 -12.27 -0.93
CA TRP A 69 -12.11 -11.73 0.36
C TRP A 69 -10.80 -10.92 0.26
N TYR A 70 -9.80 -11.40 -0.46
CA TYR A 70 -8.47 -10.80 -0.54
C TYR A 70 -8.50 -9.43 -1.25
N VAL A 71 -9.30 -9.30 -2.32
CA VAL A 71 -9.52 -8.02 -3.00
C VAL A 71 -10.17 -7.00 -2.05
N HIS A 72 -11.20 -7.40 -1.32
CA HIS A 72 -11.83 -6.52 -0.31
C HIS A 72 -10.89 -6.20 0.86
N PHE A 73 -10.12 -7.18 1.32
CA PHE A 73 -9.16 -7.04 2.40
C PHE A 73 -8.10 -5.99 2.03
N LEU A 74 -7.43 -6.14 0.87
CA LEU A 74 -6.43 -5.17 0.44
C LEU A 74 -7.05 -3.79 0.20
N GLY A 75 -8.23 -3.71 -0.41
CA GLY A 75 -8.96 -2.45 -0.59
C GLY A 75 -9.33 -1.76 0.73
N HIS A 76 -9.63 -2.51 1.79
CA HIS A 76 -9.91 -1.94 3.11
C HIS A 76 -8.63 -1.45 3.80
N PHE A 77 -7.57 -2.26 3.80
CA PHE A 77 -6.34 -1.93 4.51
C PHE A 77 -5.50 -0.86 3.81
N ILE A 78 -5.57 -0.75 2.47
CA ILE A 78 -4.91 0.34 1.75
C ILE A 78 -5.46 1.71 2.16
N ALA A 79 -6.74 1.79 2.58
CA ALA A 79 -7.39 3.02 3.01
C ALA A 79 -6.70 3.69 4.21
N VAL A 80 -5.96 2.92 5.02
CA VAL A 80 -5.17 3.44 6.15
C VAL A 80 -4.01 4.31 5.66
N TYR A 81 -3.50 4.02 4.46
CA TYR A 81 -2.36 4.71 3.85
C TYR A 81 -2.82 5.76 2.85
N GLU A 82 -3.71 5.41 1.94
CA GLU A 82 -4.21 6.29 0.88
C GLU A 82 -5.66 5.94 0.55
N GLN A 83 -6.59 6.74 1.05
CA GLN A 83 -8.02 6.50 0.90
C GLN A 83 -8.49 6.57 -0.56
N ARG A 84 -7.81 7.35 -1.42
CA ARG A 84 -8.13 7.43 -2.85
C ARG A 84 -7.85 6.15 -3.61
N ALA A 85 -7.06 5.22 -3.04
CA ALA A 85 -6.71 3.96 -3.69
C ALA A 85 -7.84 2.92 -3.63
N VAL A 86 -8.76 3.02 -2.67
CA VAL A 86 -9.81 2.03 -2.41
C VAL A 86 -10.65 1.68 -3.67
N PRO A 87 -11.11 2.64 -4.49
CA PRO A 87 -11.90 2.34 -5.68
C PRO A 87 -11.15 1.49 -6.73
N TYR A 88 -9.82 1.51 -6.71
CA TYR A 88 -8.98 0.82 -7.70
C TYR A 88 -8.71 -0.65 -7.36
N ALA A 89 -9.08 -1.15 -6.17
CA ALA A 89 -8.75 -2.52 -5.76
C ALA A 89 -9.19 -3.58 -6.79
N ASN A 90 -10.39 -3.46 -7.35
CA ASN A 90 -10.88 -4.36 -8.38
C ASN A 90 -10.15 -4.18 -9.72
N GLU A 91 -9.80 -2.95 -10.08
CA GLU A 91 -9.05 -2.67 -11.31
C GLU A 91 -7.64 -3.24 -11.22
N ASP A 92 -6.95 -3.03 -10.11
CA ASP A 92 -5.60 -3.51 -9.87
C ASP A 92 -5.55 -5.04 -9.73
N ALA A 93 -6.61 -5.65 -9.19
CA ALA A 93 -6.79 -7.10 -9.20
C ALA A 93 -6.98 -7.67 -10.62
N LYS A 94 -7.66 -6.94 -11.52
CA LYS A 94 -7.78 -7.31 -12.94
C LYS A 94 -6.47 -7.09 -13.68
N TRP A 95 -5.77 -5.99 -13.40
CA TRP A 95 -4.47 -5.65 -13.98
C TRP A 95 -3.48 -6.80 -13.82
N SER A 96 -3.40 -7.39 -12.62
CA SER A 96 -2.49 -8.50 -12.30
C SER A 96 -2.78 -9.81 -13.05
N LYS A 97 -3.94 -9.95 -13.69
CA LYS A 97 -4.30 -11.15 -14.47
C LYS A 97 -3.62 -11.18 -15.83
N LEU A 98 -3.26 -10.02 -16.38
CA LEU A 98 -2.82 -9.89 -17.76
C LEU A 98 -1.30 -10.01 -17.83
N GLN A 99 -0.79 -11.05 -18.50
CA GLN A 99 0.65 -11.26 -18.66
C GLN A 99 1.32 -10.05 -19.33
N THR A 100 0.65 -9.41 -20.28
CA THR A 100 1.14 -8.19 -20.95
C THR A 100 1.45 -7.05 -19.99
N ASN A 101 0.69 -6.94 -18.89
CA ASN A 101 0.91 -5.93 -17.86
C ASN A 101 2.13 -6.25 -17.00
N ILE A 102 2.29 -7.53 -16.65
CA ILE A 102 3.46 -8.02 -15.91
C ILE A 102 4.73 -7.84 -16.74
N ASP A 103 4.69 -8.22 -18.02
CA ASP A 103 5.81 -8.06 -18.95
C ASP A 103 6.16 -6.58 -19.16
N ALA A 104 5.16 -5.70 -19.20
CA ALA A 104 5.38 -4.26 -19.26
C ALA A 104 6.05 -3.74 -17.99
N TYR A 105 5.58 -4.15 -16.81
CA TYR A 105 6.19 -3.79 -15.53
C TYR A 105 7.66 -4.22 -15.44
N ILE A 106 7.97 -5.46 -15.83
CA ILE A 106 9.35 -5.98 -15.85
C ILE A 106 10.21 -5.22 -16.86
N ARG A 107 9.70 -4.97 -18.08
CA ARG A 107 10.43 -4.19 -19.10
C ARG A 107 10.68 -2.73 -18.70
N ASN A 108 9.80 -2.15 -17.88
CA ASN A 108 9.91 -0.79 -17.39
C ASN A 108 10.71 -0.70 -16.08
N ASP A 109 11.68 -1.60 -15.87
CA ASP A 109 12.50 -1.66 -14.66
C ASP A 109 11.69 -1.66 -13.35
N HIS A 110 10.58 -2.43 -13.34
CA HIS A 110 9.69 -2.53 -12.19
C HIS A 110 9.01 -1.20 -11.81
N THR A 111 8.74 -0.37 -12.82
CA THR A 111 7.92 0.85 -12.69
C THR A 111 6.60 0.72 -13.43
N MET A 112 5.60 1.49 -13.00
CA MET A 112 4.25 1.51 -13.57
C MET A 112 3.92 2.90 -14.15
N PRO A 113 4.43 3.24 -15.36
CA PRO A 113 4.24 4.56 -15.95
C PRO A 113 2.80 4.87 -16.34
N ASP A 114 1.91 3.87 -16.33
CA ASP A 114 0.47 4.04 -16.53
C ASP A 114 -0.25 4.59 -15.28
N LEU A 115 0.41 4.58 -14.12
CA LEU A 115 -0.11 5.19 -12.90
C LEU A 115 0.31 6.66 -12.82
N LEU A 116 -0.67 7.52 -12.56
CA LEU A 116 -0.49 8.96 -12.38
C LEU A 116 -1.06 9.38 -11.01
N GLU A 117 -0.49 10.41 -10.41
CA GLU A 117 -0.89 10.92 -9.08
C GLU A 117 -2.14 11.83 -9.11
#